data_AF-A0A3C1ZZN5-F1
#
_entry.id   AF-A0A3C1ZZN5-F1
#
_cell.length_a   1.000
_cell.length_b   1.000
_cell.length_c   1.000
_cell.angle_alpha   90.00
_cell.angle_beta   90.00
_cell.angle_gamma   90.00
#
_symmetry.space_group_name_H-M   'P 1'
#
loop_
_entity.id
_entity.type
_entity.pdbx_description
1 polymer ?
#
loop_
_entity_poly.entity_id
_entity_poly.type
_entity_poly.pdbx_seq_one_letter_code
_entity_poly.pdbx_strand_id
1 'polypeptide(L)'
;MVMVAFSAFVLSAIKSNSFLFMVGLFTLYMTVTGRRALKFKKPQQTHAPFDWVFLGATALGAIVFLSVLLTRVPLSHGMMPVIITFGGFLIAMLIGDASYYANLRSNVPKNFWLLRHITRMMGAYIATTTAFIVTNIQSDPAWIAWLAPTVVFSPLITYYKNKYRGKNKKKAPMVQPVSTP
;
A
#
# COMPACT_ATOMS: atom_id res chain seq x y z
N MET A 1 7.68 11.79 -4.08
CA MET A 1 6.73 10.71 -4.37
C MET A 1 5.43 11.19 -5.00
N VAL A 2 4.67 12.13 -4.42
CA VAL A 2 3.43 12.62 -5.09
C VAL A 2 3.70 13.30 -6.43
N MET A 3 4.75 14.13 -6.53
CA MET A 3 5.14 14.70 -7.83
C MET A 3 5.45 13.59 -8.86
N VAL A 4 6.18 12.55 -8.45
CA VAL A 4 6.50 11.39 -9.31
C VAL A 4 5.24 10.66 -9.77
N ALA A 5 4.27 10.44 -8.87
CA ALA A 5 2.99 9.81 -9.23
C ALA A 5 2.18 10.68 -10.20
N PHE A 6 2.19 12.00 -10.01
CA PHE A 6 1.54 12.93 -10.93
C PHE A 6 2.20 12.91 -12.31
N SER A 7 3.54 12.95 -12.37
CA SER A 7 4.28 12.80 -13.62
C SER A 7 3.99 11.46 -14.30
N ALA A 8 3.87 10.37 -13.53
CA ALA A 8 3.51 9.05 -14.07
C ALA A 8 2.11 9.05 -14.72
N PHE A 9 1.14 9.75 -14.14
CA PHE A 9 -0.18 9.91 -14.76
C PHE A 9 -0.13 10.70 -16.07
N VAL A 10 0.62 11.80 -16.09
CA VAL A 10 0.80 12.60 -17.32
C VAL A 10 1.46 11.76 -18.42
N LEU A 11 2.56 11.06 -18.09
CA LEU A 11 3.26 10.19 -19.04
C LEU A 11 2.39 9.01 -19.49
N SER A 12 1.59 8.46 -18.59
CA SER A 12 0.65 7.39 -18.91
C SER A 12 -0.39 7.84 -19.93
N ALA A 13 -0.90 9.08 -19.82
CA ALA A 13 -1.88 9.62 -20.77
C ALA A 13 -1.24 9.88 -22.14
N ILE A 14 -0.01 10.41 -22.16
CA ILE A 14 0.70 10.72 -23.41
C ILE A 14 1.13 9.44 -24.16
N LYS A 15 1.65 8.45 -23.44
CA LYS A 15 2.19 7.21 -24.04
C LYS A 15 1.18 6.06 -24.06
N SER A 16 -0.08 6.29 -23.67
CA SER A 16 -1.11 5.26 -23.51
C SER A 16 -0.61 4.03 -22.76
N ASN A 17 0.16 4.25 -21.70
CA ASN A 17 0.87 3.19 -20.98
C ASN A 17 0.13 2.80 -19.69
N SER A 18 -0.61 1.70 -19.77
CA SER A 18 -1.38 1.13 -18.66
C SER A 18 -0.53 0.82 -17.41
N PHE A 19 0.72 0.40 -17.58
CA PHE A 19 1.60 0.10 -16.46
C PHE A 19 1.94 1.37 -15.65
N LEU A 20 2.28 2.48 -16.32
CA LEU A 20 2.57 3.75 -15.66
C LEU A 20 1.35 4.30 -14.92
N PHE A 21 0.16 4.15 -15.51
CA PHE A 21 -1.09 4.52 -14.83
C PHE A 21 -1.22 3.79 -13.49
N MET A 22 -1.07 2.47 -13.53
CA MET A 22 -1.34 1.62 -12.39
C MET A 22 -0.34 1.84 -11.25
N VAL A 23 0.96 1.92 -11.58
CA VAL A 23 1.99 2.20 -10.58
C VAL A 23 1.84 3.63 -10.05
N GLY A 24 1.47 4.59 -10.89
CA GLY A 24 1.15 5.97 -10.47
C GLY A 24 0.02 6.02 -9.45
N LEU A 25 -1.10 5.34 -9.73
CA LEU A 25 -2.25 5.24 -8.83
C LEU A 25 -1.89 4.56 -7.51
N PHE A 26 -1.20 3.42 -7.57
CA PHE A 26 -0.72 2.71 -6.40
C PHE A 26 0.21 3.58 -5.53
N THR A 27 1.18 4.23 -6.15
CA THR A 27 2.15 5.11 -5.47
C THR A 27 1.45 6.32 -4.83
N LEU A 28 0.52 6.95 -5.55
CA LEU A 28 -0.24 8.08 -5.02
C LEU A 28 -1.04 7.67 -3.79
N TYR A 29 -1.78 6.57 -3.89
CA TYR A 29 -2.59 6.04 -2.79
C TYR A 29 -1.74 5.74 -1.56
N MET A 30 -0.63 5.01 -1.73
CA MET A 30 0.32 4.69 -0.67
C MET A 30 0.92 5.94 -0.03
N THR A 31 1.31 6.93 -0.85
CA THR A 31 1.93 8.16 -0.35
C THR A 31 0.94 9.03 0.43
N VAL A 32 -0.30 9.16 -0.05
CA VAL A 32 -1.34 9.98 0.62
C VAL A 32 -1.78 9.30 1.93
N THR A 33 -2.11 8.02 1.89
CA THR A 33 -2.51 7.26 3.10
C THR A 33 -1.36 7.15 4.11
N GLY A 34 -0.12 7.00 3.64
CA GLY A 34 1.07 7.02 4.49
C GLY A 34 1.28 8.36 5.18
N ARG A 35 1.09 9.50 4.49
CA ARG A 35 1.16 10.83 5.14
C ARG A 35 0.01 11.05 6.12
N ARG A 36 -1.20 10.60 5.75
CA ARG A 36 -2.37 10.69 6.63
C ARG A 36 -2.18 9.89 7.91
N ALA A 37 -1.48 8.76 7.87
CA ALA A 37 -1.14 7.98 9.05
C ALA A 37 -0.45 8.83 10.15
N LEU A 38 0.38 9.81 9.80
CA LEU A 38 1.04 10.70 10.78
C LEU A 38 0.07 11.61 11.54
N LYS A 39 -1.07 11.98 10.94
CA LYS A 39 -2.09 12.83 11.59
C LYS A 39 -2.78 12.10 12.74
N PHE A 40 -2.92 10.77 12.64
CA PHE A 40 -3.48 9.91 13.68
C PHE A 40 -2.52 9.62 14.85
N LYS A 41 -1.40 10.34 14.96
CA LYS A 41 -0.53 10.29 16.15
C LYS A 41 -1.25 10.73 17.42
N LYS A 42 -2.25 11.61 17.31
CA LYS A 42 -3.10 12.06 18.43
C LYS A 42 -4.44 11.29 18.38
N PRO A 43 -4.82 10.56 19.45
CA PRO A 43 -5.99 9.69 19.46
C PRO A 43 -7.35 10.42 19.33
N GLN A 44 -7.39 11.75 19.47
CA GLN A 44 -8.62 12.54 19.29
C GLN A 44 -8.97 12.91 17.84
N GLN A 45 -8.13 12.60 16.84
CA GLN A 45 -8.46 12.97 15.45
C GLN A 45 -9.27 11.86 14.78
N THR A 46 -10.58 12.10 14.62
CA THR A 46 -11.46 11.33 13.74
C THR A 46 -11.01 11.44 12.29
N HIS A 47 -11.30 10.40 11.49
CA HIS A 47 -11.06 10.44 10.05
C HIS A 47 -11.80 11.61 9.42
N ALA A 48 -11.08 12.43 8.66
CA ALA A 48 -11.69 13.53 7.92
C ALA A 48 -12.57 12.96 6.79
N PRO A 49 -13.67 13.62 6.40
CA PRO A 49 -14.47 13.24 5.22
C PRO A 49 -13.63 13.01 3.97
N PHE A 50 -12.53 13.76 3.85
CA PHE A 50 -11.51 13.60 2.82
C PHE A 50 -10.96 12.18 2.69
N ASP A 51 -10.74 11.45 3.80
CA ASP A 51 -10.12 10.12 3.76
C ASP A 51 -11.06 9.09 3.12
N TRP A 52 -12.37 9.22 3.35
CA TRP A 52 -13.41 8.41 2.70
C TRP A 52 -13.58 8.76 1.23
N VAL A 53 -13.62 10.06 0.90
CA VAL A 53 -13.69 10.52 -0.51
C VAL A 53 -12.48 10.02 -1.29
N PHE A 54 -11.28 10.14 -0.73
CA PHE A 54 -10.05 9.69 -1.39
C PHE A 54 -10.00 8.17 -1.56
N LEU A 55 -10.47 7.41 -0.56
CA LEU A 55 -10.59 5.96 -0.66
C LEU A 55 -11.57 5.57 -1.77
N GLY A 56 -12.76 6.17 -1.80
CA GLY A 56 -13.77 5.93 -2.83
C GLY A 56 -13.29 6.29 -4.23
N ALA A 57 -12.66 7.46 -4.39
CA ALA A 57 -12.09 7.89 -5.67
C ALA A 57 -10.99 6.94 -6.17
N THR A 58 -10.12 6.47 -5.28
CA THR A 58 -9.07 5.50 -5.64
C THR A 58 -9.67 4.14 -6.00
N ALA A 59 -10.68 3.67 -5.25
CA ALA A 59 -11.37 2.43 -5.53
C ALA A 59 -12.08 2.46 -6.89
N LEU A 60 -12.79 3.55 -7.18
CA LEU A 60 -13.43 3.75 -8.47
C LEU A 60 -12.39 3.76 -9.60
N GLY A 61 -11.30 4.50 -9.43
CA GLY A 61 -10.20 4.53 -10.41
C GLY A 61 -9.58 3.16 -10.66
N ALA A 62 -9.37 2.36 -9.61
CA ALA A 62 -8.86 1.00 -9.72
C ALA A 62 -9.83 0.06 -10.45
N ILE A 63 -11.14 0.14 -10.13
CA ILE A 63 -12.18 -0.69 -10.76
C ILE A 63 -12.30 -0.36 -12.24
N VAL A 64 -12.46 0.93 -12.58
CA VAL A 64 -12.59 1.38 -13.97
C VAL A 64 -11.38 0.93 -14.78
N PHE A 65 -10.18 1.13 -14.25
CA PHE A 65 -8.95 0.75 -14.93
C PHE A 65 -8.82 -0.77 -15.13
N LEU A 66 -9.12 -1.56 -14.09
CA LEU A 66 -9.04 -3.02 -14.19
C LEU A 66 -10.08 -3.58 -15.18
N SER A 67 -11.29 -3.03 -15.20
CA SER A 67 -12.34 -3.40 -16.16
C SER A 67 -11.96 -3.09 -17.61
N VAL A 68 -11.36 -1.92 -17.87
CA VAL A 68 -10.86 -1.55 -19.20
C VAL A 68 -9.70 -2.47 -19.62
N LEU A 69 -8.80 -2.80 -18.70
CA LEU A 69 -7.67 -3.66 -19.00
C LEU A 69 -8.10 -5.10 -19.36
N LEU A 70 -9.00 -5.69 -18.56
CA LEU A 70 -9.48 -7.05 -18.76
C LEU A 70 -10.26 -7.24 -20.07
N THR A 71 -10.82 -6.16 -20.62
CA THR A 71 -11.60 -6.20 -21.88
C THR A 71 -10.75 -5.90 -23.12
N ARG A 72 -9.59 -5.25 -22.97
CA ARG A 72 -8.79 -4.73 -24.09
C ARG A 72 -7.44 -5.42 -24.27
N VAL A 73 -6.90 -6.06 -23.23
CA VAL A 73 -5.54 -6.62 -23.25
C VAL A 73 -5.59 -8.14 -23.08
N PRO A 74 -5.17 -8.93 -24.08
CA PRO A 74 -5.10 -10.38 -23.92
C PRO A 74 -4.13 -10.77 -22.81
N LEU A 75 -4.46 -11.83 -22.06
CA LEU A 75 -3.64 -12.31 -20.93
C LEU A 75 -2.20 -12.69 -21.32
N SER A 76 -1.94 -12.94 -22.60
CA SER A 76 -0.61 -13.25 -23.15
C SER A 76 0.33 -12.04 -23.21
N HIS A 77 -0.13 -10.81 -22.94
CA HIS A 77 0.76 -9.66 -22.83
C HIS A 77 1.67 -9.80 -21.61
N GLY A 78 2.98 -9.68 -21.83
CA GLY A 78 4.00 -9.83 -20.77
C GLY A 78 3.87 -8.87 -19.57
N MET A 79 3.07 -7.79 -19.68
CA MET A 79 2.81 -6.85 -18.58
C MET A 79 1.60 -7.22 -17.71
N MET A 80 0.77 -8.18 -18.13
CA MET A 80 -0.47 -8.53 -17.42
C MET A 80 -0.24 -9.03 -15.98
N PRO A 81 0.74 -9.93 -15.70
CA PRO A 81 0.99 -10.40 -14.33
C PRO A 81 1.33 -9.28 -13.35
N VAL A 82 2.02 -8.25 -13.84
CA VAL A 82 2.41 -7.08 -13.05
C VAL A 82 1.20 -6.25 -12.67
N ILE A 83 0.34 -5.95 -13.64
CA ILE A 83 -0.85 -5.13 -13.39
C ILE A 83 -1.80 -5.85 -12.42
N ILE A 84 -1.95 -7.17 -12.56
CA ILE A 84 -2.71 -8.00 -11.61
C ILE A 84 -2.09 -7.93 -10.21
N THR A 85 -0.76 -8.01 -10.10
CA THR A 85 -0.07 -7.97 -8.81
C THR A 85 -0.26 -6.62 -8.11
N PHE A 86 0.05 -5.50 -8.78
CA PHE A 86 -0.14 -4.17 -8.20
C PHE A 86 -1.62 -3.84 -7.95
N GLY A 87 -2.52 -4.31 -8.81
CA GLY A 87 -3.97 -4.17 -8.64
C GLY A 87 -4.52 -4.97 -7.48
N GLY A 88 -4.14 -6.23 -7.34
CA GLY A 88 -4.50 -7.06 -6.20
C GLY A 88 -4.02 -6.45 -4.90
N PHE A 89 -2.77 -5.97 -4.85
CA PHE A 89 -2.26 -5.26 -3.68
C PHE A 89 -3.02 -3.96 -3.38
N LEU A 90 -3.34 -3.16 -4.39
CA LEU A 90 -4.12 -1.93 -4.21
C LEU A 90 -5.52 -2.24 -3.64
N ILE A 91 -6.21 -3.22 -4.20
CA ILE A 91 -7.55 -3.65 -3.75
C ILE A 91 -7.50 -4.18 -2.31
N ALA A 92 -6.54 -5.05 -2.00
CA ALA A 92 -6.36 -5.56 -0.64
C ALA A 92 -6.16 -4.43 0.38
N MET A 93 -5.39 -3.41 0.00
CA MET A 93 -5.20 -2.23 0.85
C MET A 93 -6.43 -1.35 0.98
N LEU A 94 -7.24 -1.20 -0.08
CA LEU A 94 -8.49 -0.46 -0.05
C LEU A 94 -9.49 -1.12 0.90
N ILE A 95 -9.62 -2.45 0.85
CA ILE A 95 -10.47 -3.23 1.76
C ILE A 95 -9.97 -3.10 3.21
N GLY A 96 -8.66 -3.23 3.41
CA GLY A 96 -8.04 -3.06 4.73
C GLY A 96 -8.25 -1.66 5.31
N ASP A 97 -8.15 -0.61 4.50
CA ASP A 97 -8.37 0.76 4.95
C ASP A 97 -9.86 1.06 5.19
N ALA A 98 -10.76 0.51 4.36
CA ALA A 98 -12.20 0.65 4.55
C ALA A 98 -12.66 0.00 5.87
N SER A 99 -12.20 -1.23 6.14
CA SER A 99 -12.49 -1.92 7.40
C SER A 99 -11.88 -1.20 8.61
N TYR A 100 -10.68 -0.63 8.47
CA TYR A 100 -10.04 0.19 9.51
C TYR A 100 -10.81 1.48 9.80
N TYR A 101 -11.28 2.19 8.76
CA TYR A 101 -12.07 3.42 8.93
C TYR A 101 -13.46 3.15 9.51
N ALA A 102 -14.06 2.00 9.19
CA ALA A 102 -15.36 1.58 9.72
C ALA A 102 -15.29 1.14 11.21
N ASN A 103 -14.24 0.41 11.61
CA ASN A 103 -14.15 -0.24 12.92
C ASN A 103 -13.30 0.54 13.95
N LEU A 104 -13.35 1.86 13.92
CA LEU A 104 -12.43 2.77 14.61
C LEU A 104 -12.40 2.70 16.15
N ARG A 105 -13.17 1.80 16.78
CA ARG A 105 -13.31 1.69 18.25
C ARG A 105 -12.32 0.75 18.95
N SER A 106 -11.50 -0.02 18.22
CA SER A 106 -10.77 -1.13 18.86
C SER A 106 -9.25 -0.89 18.97
N ASN A 107 -8.78 -0.68 20.19
CA ASN A 107 -7.45 -1.05 20.72
C ASN A 107 -6.25 -0.99 19.73
N VAL A 108 -6.12 0.12 19.01
CA VAL A 108 -5.03 0.30 18.04
C VAL A 108 -3.70 0.42 18.80
N PRO A 109 -2.65 -0.37 18.46
CA PRO A 109 -1.36 -0.29 19.14
C PRO A 109 -0.78 1.13 19.09
N LYS A 110 -0.10 1.56 20.18
CA LYS A 110 0.48 2.92 20.33
C LYS A 110 1.34 3.39 19.15
N ASN A 111 1.98 2.46 18.42
CA ASN A 111 2.86 2.74 17.28
C ASN A 111 2.25 2.38 15.91
N PHE A 112 0.96 2.03 15.84
CA PHE A 112 0.33 1.62 14.58
C PHE A 112 0.41 2.70 13.50
N TRP A 113 0.23 3.97 13.88
CA TRP A 113 0.35 5.11 12.97
C TRP A 113 1.74 5.17 12.30
N LEU A 114 2.80 4.93 13.08
CA LEU A 114 4.18 4.92 12.60
C LEU A 114 4.45 3.71 11.71
N LEU A 115 4.00 2.53 12.13
CA LEU A 115 4.14 1.30 11.33
C LEU A 115 3.41 1.41 9.99
N ARG A 116 2.20 1.98 9.99
CA ARG A 116 1.43 2.26 8.77
C ARG A 116 2.17 3.27 7.89
N HIS A 117 2.68 4.37 8.46
CA HIS A 117 3.47 5.35 7.72
C HIS A 117 4.68 4.72 7.03
N ILE A 118 5.53 4.00 7.78
CA ILE A 118 6.74 3.37 7.27
C ILE A 118 6.40 2.36 6.16
N THR A 119 5.43 1.48 6.41
CA THR A 119 5.06 0.44 5.43
C THR A 119 4.52 1.05 4.13
N ARG A 120 3.66 2.07 4.25
CA ARG A 120 3.08 2.77 3.10
C ARG A 120 4.14 3.55 2.31
N MET A 121 5.05 4.24 2.98
CA MET A 121 6.12 5.00 2.32
C MET A 121 7.15 4.10 1.63
N MET A 122 7.57 3.03 2.31
CA MET A 122 8.52 2.08 1.74
C MET A 122 7.93 1.33 0.55
N GLY A 123 6.66 0.93 0.63
CA GLY A 123 5.97 0.29 -0.50
C GLY A 123 5.82 1.23 -1.70
N ALA A 124 5.54 2.52 -1.47
CA ALA A 124 5.56 3.52 -2.55
C ALA A 124 6.94 3.65 -3.19
N TYR A 125 8.00 3.64 -2.38
CA TYR A 125 9.38 3.74 -2.86
C TYR A 125 9.82 2.52 -3.68
N ILE A 126 9.45 1.31 -3.23
CA ILE A 126 9.66 0.07 -3.99
C ILE A 126 8.96 0.18 -5.34
N ALA A 127 7.67 0.56 -5.36
CA ALA A 127 6.90 0.67 -6.58
C ALA A 127 7.50 1.65 -7.60
N THR A 128 7.90 2.85 -7.15
CA THR A 128 8.53 3.85 -8.03
C THR A 128 9.90 3.39 -8.53
N THR A 129 10.69 2.73 -7.68
CA THR A 129 12.01 2.23 -8.06
C THR A 129 11.90 1.10 -9.07
N THR A 130 10.97 0.15 -8.83
CA THR A 130 10.67 -0.92 -9.78
C THR A 130 10.21 -0.36 -11.12
N ALA A 131 9.30 0.63 -11.13
CA ALA A 131 8.87 1.27 -12.38
C ALA A 131 10.01 1.97 -13.12
N PHE A 132 10.90 2.65 -12.41
CA PHE A 132 12.09 3.25 -13.02
C PHE A 132 13.01 2.19 -13.64
N ILE A 133 13.36 1.14 -12.89
CA ILE A 133 14.26 0.08 -13.38
C ILE A 133 13.66 -0.61 -14.59
N VAL A 134 12.43 -1.09 -14.52
CA VAL A 134 11.79 -1.86 -15.60
C VAL A 134 11.61 -1.04 -16.87
N THR A 135 11.39 0.27 -16.76
CA THR A 135 11.21 1.13 -17.94
C THR A 135 12.53 1.49 -18.63
N ASN A 136 13.66 1.36 -17.94
CA ASN A 136 14.97 1.78 -18.46
C ASN A 136 15.96 0.62 -18.65
N ILE A 137 15.79 -0.49 -17.93
CA ILE A 137 16.71 -1.63 -17.91
C ILE A 137 15.94 -2.89 -18.28
N GLN A 138 16.42 -3.57 -19.32
CA GLN A 138 15.97 -4.91 -19.68
C GLN A 138 16.93 -5.91 -19.04
N SER A 139 16.43 -6.69 -18.09
CA SER A 139 17.15 -7.82 -17.51
C SER A 139 16.66 -9.12 -18.13
N ASP A 140 17.57 -10.06 -18.34
CA ASP A 140 17.22 -11.45 -18.65
C ASP A 140 17.81 -12.34 -17.54
N PRO A 141 16.98 -13.00 -16.72
CA PRO A 141 15.50 -13.00 -16.71
C PRO A 141 14.84 -11.67 -16.31
N ALA A 142 13.68 -11.36 -16.90
CA ALA A 142 12.95 -10.11 -16.64
C ALA A 142 12.55 -9.93 -15.16
N TRP A 143 12.23 -11.01 -14.45
CA TRP A 143 11.77 -10.96 -13.06
C TRP A 143 12.81 -10.39 -12.08
N ILE A 144 14.10 -10.38 -12.45
CA ILE A 144 15.16 -9.81 -11.61
C ILE A 144 14.94 -8.31 -11.43
N ALA A 145 14.76 -7.56 -12.53
CA ALA A 145 14.46 -6.13 -12.48
C ALA A 145 13.20 -5.82 -11.66
N TRP A 146 12.21 -6.73 -11.68
CA TRP A 146 10.95 -6.57 -10.95
C TRP A 146 11.08 -6.78 -9.44
N LEU A 147 11.79 -7.82 -9.01
CA LEU A 147 11.90 -8.22 -7.61
C LEU A 147 13.08 -7.57 -6.89
N ALA A 148 14.10 -7.09 -7.62
CA ALA A 148 15.31 -6.51 -7.02
C ALA A 148 15.02 -5.43 -5.96
N PRO A 149 14.17 -4.42 -6.21
CA PRO A 149 13.85 -3.43 -5.18
C PRO A 149 13.17 -4.05 -3.96
N THR A 150 12.25 -5.00 -4.16
CA THR A 150 11.56 -5.67 -3.05
C THR A 150 12.54 -6.49 -2.21
N VAL A 151 13.47 -7.21 -2.83
CA VAL A 151 14.49 -8.00 -2.12
C VAL A 151 15.40 -7.10 -1.29
N VAL A 152 15.77 -5.92 -1.81
CA VAL A 152 16.62 -4.96 -1.09
C VAL A 152 15.88 -4.27 0.05
N PHE A 153 14.64 -3.82 -0.16
CA PHE A 153 13.92 -3.00 0.81
C PHE A 153 13.06 -3.79 1.81
N SER A 154 12.64 -5.01 1.49
CA SER A 154 11.79 -5.81 2.40
C SER A 154 12.46 -6.20 3.73
N PRO A 155 13.77 -6.51 3.81
CA PRO A 155 14.45 -6.75 5.08
C PRO A 155 14.45 -5.49 5.96
N LEU A 156 14.65 -4.32 5.35
CA LEU A 156 14.64 -3.04 6.02
C LEU A 156 13.26 -2.71 6.62
N ILE A 157 12.19 -2.94 5.85
CA ILE A 157 10.81 -2.79 6.33
C ILE A 157 10.57 -3.72 7.53
N THR A 158 11.00 -4.98 7.42
CA THR A 158 10.81 -5.99 8.47
C THR A 158 11.57 -5.62 9.74
N TYR A 159 12.80 -5.16 9.61
CA TYR A 159 13.61 -4.68 10.73
C TYR A 159 12.92 -3.53 11.47
N TYR A 160 12.52 -2.46 10.77
CA TYR A 160 11.86 -1.33 11.41
C TYR A 160 10.48 -1.67 11.98
N LYS A 161 9.73 -2.55 11.29
CA LYS A 161 8.45 -3.06 11.79
C LYS A 161 8.63 -3.80 13.11
N ASN A 162 9.66 -4.64 13.23
CA ASN A 162 9.95 -5.38 14.46
C ASN A 162 10.48 -4.46 15.56
N LYS A 163 11.32 -3.48 15.21
CA LYS A 163 11.87 -2.49 16.15
C LYS A 163 10.77 -1.63 16.79
N TYR A 164 9.77 -1.22 16.00
CA TYR A 164 8.70 -0.33 16.47
C TYR A 164 7.39 -1.04 16.80
N ARG A 165 7.30 -2.37 16.62
CA ARG A 165 6.21 -3.18 17.17
C ARG A 165 6.29 -3.05 18.69
N GLY A 166 5.35 -2.33 19.28
CA GLY A 166 5.22 -2.29 20.73
C GLY A 166 5.18 -3.73 21.23
N LYS A 167 6.10 -4.09 22.16
CA LYS A 167 6.01 -5.37 22.86
C LYS A 167 4.68 -5.35 23.59
N ASN A 168 3.65 -5.99 23.02
CA ASN A 168 2.47 -6.33 23.78
C ASN A 168 2.97 -7.24 24.89
N LYS A 169 3.12 -6.70 26.11
CA LYS A 169 3.19 -7.55 27.30
C LYS A 169 1.93 -8.38 27.25
N LYS A 170 2.05 -9.65 26.86
CA LYS A 170 0.97 -10.63 27.01
C LYS A 170 0.55 -10.53 28.48
N LYS A 171 -0.65 -10.01 28.78
CA LYS A 171 -1.24 -10.23 30.09
C LYS A 171 -1.47 -11.75 30.16
N ALA A 172 -0.64 -12.45 30.92
CA ALA A 172 -0.92 -13.82 31.30
C ALA A 172 -2.26 -13.85 32.05
N PRO A 173 -3.11 -14.86 31.88
CA PRO A 173 -4.41 -14.93 32.53
C PRO A 173 -4.18 -15.07 34.04
N MET A 174 -4.65 -14.11 34.84
CA MET A 174 -4.81 -14.33 36.27
C MET A 174 -6.04 -15.21 36.46
N VAL A 175 -5.82 -16.53 36.43
CA VAL A 175 -6.75 -17.47 37.04
C VAL A 175 -6.60 -17.29 38.55
N GLN A 176 -7.58 -16.65 39.17
CA GLN A 176 -7.65 -16.59 40.63
C GLN A 176 -7.96 -18.01 41.14
N PRO A 177 -7.25 -18.52 42.17
CA PRO A 177 -7.67 -19.76 42.80
C PRO A 177 -9.02 -19.52 43.47
N VAL A 178 -10.02 -20.30 43.08
CA VAL A 178 -11.34 -20.34 43.73
C VAL A 178 -11.10 -20.80 45.17
N SER A 179 -11.30 -19.91 46.14
CA SER A 179 -11.41 -20.28 47.54
C SER A 179 -12.77 -20.97 47.72
N THR A 180 -12.78 -22.30 47.82
CA THR A 180 -13.95 -23.05 48.26
C THR A 180 -14.14 -22.88 49.78
N PRO A 181 -15.39 -22.79 50.27
CA PRO A 181 -15.70 -22.72 51.69
C PRO A 181 -15.39 -24.02 52.43
#